data_AF-A0A957ZM20-F1
#
_entry.id   AF-A0A957ZM20-F1
#
_cell.length_a   1.000
_cell.length_b   1.000
_cell.length_c   1.000
_cell.angle_alpha   90.00
_cell.angle_beta   90.00
_cell.angle_gamma   90.00
#
_symmetry.space_group_name_H-M   'P 1'
#
loop_
_entity.id
_entity.type
_entity.pdbx_description
1 polymer ?
#
loop_
_entity_poly.entity_id
_entity_poly.type
_entity_poly.pdbx_seq_one_letter_code
_entity_poly.pdbx_strand_id
1 'polypeptide(L)'
;HAFCHSVPDRWHLMGVMLSAAGSLRWYRDTFAPGVSFDDLLAPAADVAPGCDGLLYLPYLTGERTPYPDPLARGAFVGLTVRHSLPHLTRAVLEGVAFGLRDSFELIKSAGKVDVRQVRVAGGGAKSPLWRQILADIFDAELVTVNTTEGAAYGAALLAGVGAGIWPDVDAATRRTIHVTGSTLPQSPAVEIYERHYQVYRGLYPALKPAFDAVAG
;
A
#
# COMPACT_ATOMS: atom_id res chain seq x y z
N HIS A 1 7.43 13.44 -0.49
CA HIS A 1 7.57 14.64 0.38
C HIS A 1 8.63 14.38 1.45
N ALA A 2 9.34 15.41 1.88
CA ALA A 2 10.33 15.34 2.96
C ALA A 2 10.08 16.48 3.97
N PHE A 3 10.03 16.14 5.26
CA PHE A 3 9.78 17.09 6.35
C PHE A 3 10.79 16.87 7.48
N CYS A 4 11.03 17.89 8.30
CA CYS A 4 11.72 17.71 9.57
C CYS A 4 10.87 16.80 10.48
N HIS A 5 11.48 15.82 11.11
CA HIS A 5 10.80 14.99 12.11
C HIS A 5 10.63 15.78 13.42
N SER A 6 9.64 15.41 14.23
CA SER A 6 9.49 15.91 15.61
C SER A 6 10.61 15.47 16.58
N VAL A 7 11.50 14.58 16.12
CA VAL A 7 12.64 14.07 16.89
C VAL A 7 13.87 14.76 16.30
N PRO A 8 14.76 15.35 17.12
CA PRO A 8 15.96 16.02 16.64
C PRO A 8 16.78 15.14 15.67
N ASP A 9 17.40 15.80 14.69
CA ASP A 9 18.32 15.19 13.71
C ASP A 9 17.69 14.07 12.85
N ARG A 10 16.37 14.10 12.64
CA ARG A 10 15.64 13.14 11.81
C ARG A 10 14.77 13.80 10.75
N TRP A 11 14.51 13.04 9.69
CA TRP A 11 13.63 13.40 8.59
C TRP A 11 12.43 12.45 8.51
N HIS A 12 11.30 12.97 8.05
CA HIS A 12 10.12 12.20 7.71
C HIS A 12 9.91 12.24 6.19
N LEU A 13 10.12 11.10 5.53
CA LEU A 13 9.84 10.92 4.11
C LEU A 13 8.45 10.28 3.95
N MET A 14 7.64 10.85 3.05
CA MET A 14 6.24 10.46 2.88
C MET A 14 5.85 10.42 1.40
N GLY A 15 5.30 9.27 0.98
CA GLY A 15 4.50 9.14 -0.24
C GLY A 15 3.02 9.12 0.10
N VAL A 16 2.19 9.67 -0.77
CA VAL A 16 0.74 9.72 -0.57
C VAL A 16 0.06 9.23 -1.83
N MET A 17 -0.75 8.20 -1.65
CA MET A 17 -1.62 7.62 -2.66
C MET A 17 -3.07 7.99 -2.35
N LEU A 18 -3.77 8.64 -3.28
CA LEU A 18 -5.07 9.24 -3.00
C LEU A 18 -6.20 8.21 -2.82
N SER A 19 -6.11 7.09 -3.56
CA SER A 19 -7.20 6.13 -3.66
C SER A 19 -6.86 4.74 -3.11
N ALA A 20 -5.84 4.56 -2.26
CA ALA A 20 -5.40 3.24 -1.76
C ALA A 20 -6.54 2.34 -1.20
N ALA A 21 -6.94 2.52 0.06
CA ALA A 21 -8.08 1.78 0.63
C ALA A 21 -9.43 2.19 0.00
N GLY A 22 -9.46 3.39 -0.62
CA GLY A 22 -10.61 3.88 -1.37
C GLY A 22 -10.95 3.02 -2.58
N SER A 23 -9.96 2.46 -3.28
CA SER A 23 -10.14 1.61 -4.45
C SER A 23 -10.90 0.34 -4.12
N LEU A 24 -10.54 -0.35 -3.02
CA LEU A 24 -11.25 -1.54 -2.60
C LEU A 24 -12.71 -1.24 -2.19
N ARG A 25 -12.93 -0.12 -1.49
CA ARG A 25 -14.27 0.34 -1.11
C ARG A 25 -15.12 0.64 -2.35
N TRP A 26 -14.61 1.48 -3.25
CA TRP A 26 -15.26 1.83 -4.51
C TRP A 26 -15.58 0.57 -5.32
N TYR A 27 -14.63 -0.35 -5.43
CA TYR A 27 -14.79 -1.59 -6.19
C TYR A 27 -15.93 -2.45 -5.62
N ARG A 28 -15.92 -2.70 -4.31
CA ARG A 28 -17.01 -3.41 -3.63
C ARG A 28 -18.35 -2.72 -3.85
N ASP A 29 -18.43 -1.41 -3.59
CA ASP A 29 -19.69 -0.67 -3.66
C ASP A 29 -20.26 -0.61 -5.09
N THR A 30 -19.39 -0.69 -6.10
CA THR A 30 -19.78 -0.62 -7.52
C THR A 30 -20.10 -1.98 -8.12
N PHE A 31 -19.28 -3.00 -7.84
CA PHE A 31 -19.35 -4.29 -8.52
C PHE A 31 -19.92 -5.43 -7.66
N ALA A 32 -19.94 -5.27 -6.35
CA ALA A 32 -20.45 -6.26 -5.40
C ALA A 32 -21.24 -5.57 -4.27
N PRO A 33 -22.28 -4.78 -4.59
CA PRO A 33 -23.01 -4.02 -3.59
C PRO A 33 -23.65 -4.94 -2.55
N GLY A 34 -23.51 -4.59 -1.27
CA GLY A 34 -24.05 -5.36 -0.14
C GLY A 34 -23.19 -6.56 0.29
N VAL A 35 -22.13 -6.90 -0.45
CA VAL A 35 -21.18 -7.96 -0.05
C VAL A 35 -20.23 -7.40 1.01
N SER A 36 -19.93 -8.20 2.04
CA SER A 36 -18.94 -7.81 3.05
C SER A 36 -17.52 -7.80 2.45
N PHE A 37 -16.57 -7.07 3.06
CA PHE A 37 -15.18 -7.14 2.59
C PHE A 37 -14.62 -8.55 2.74
N ASP A 38 -14.96 -9.28 3.79
CA ASP A 38 -14.45 -10.62 4.03
C ASP A 38 -14.96 -11.60 2.97
N ASP A 39 -16.25 -11.54 2.63
CA ASP A 39 -16.85 -12.38 1.57
C ASP A 39 -16.30 -12.03 0.18
N LEU A 40 -15.97 -10.77 -0.07
CA LEU A 40 -15.35 -10.34 -1.32
C LEU A 40 -13.90 -10.83 -1.44
N LEU A 41 -13.14 -10.77 -0.33
CA LEU A 41 -11.72 -11.11 -0.30
C LEU A 41 -11.46 -12.62 -0.20
N ALA A 42 -12.36 -13.38 0.42
CA ALA A 42 -12.21 -14.83 0.59
C ALA A 42 -11.92 -15.58 -0.72
N PRO A 43 -12.74 -15.46 -1.78
CA PRO A 43 -12.46 -16.16 -3.04
C PRO A 43 -11.28 -15.55 -3.82
N ALA A 44 -10.91 -14.28 -3.55
CA ALA A 44 -9.74 -13.65 -4.16
C ALA A 44 -8.41 -14.26 -3.65
N ALA A 45 -8.43 -14.91 -2.49
CA ALA A 45 -7.26 -15.59 -1.93
C ALA A 45 -6.82 -16.80 -2.76
N ASP A 46 -7.75 -17.45 -3.46
CA ASP A 46 -7.51 -18.62 -4.30
C ASP A 46 -6.95 -18.28 -5.70
N VAL A 47 -7.02 -17.01 -6.11
CA VAL A 47 -6.43 -16.54 -7.38
C VAL A 47 -4.91 -16.49 -7.22
N ALA A 48 -4.13 -16.96 -8.19
CA ALA A 48 -2.67 -16.90 -8.10
C ALA A 48 -2.11 -15.45 -8.13
N PRO A 49 -0.93 -15.18 -7.54
CA PRO A 49 -0.23 -13.91 -7.68
C PRO A 49 -0.11 -13.44 -9.14
N GLY A 50 -0.39 -12.16 -9.40
CA GLY A 50 -0.34 -11.57 -10.74
C GLY A 50 -1.63 -11.74 -11.56
N CYS A 51 -2.66 -12.37 -10.98
CA CYS A 51 -4.03 -12.40 -11.51
C CYS A 51 -4.14 -12.81 -12.99
N ASP A 52 -3.37 -13.81 -13.44
CA ASP A 52 -3.32 -14.26 -14.84
C ASP A 52 -3.02 -13.14 -15.86
N GLY A 53 -2.24 -12.13 -15.42
CA GLY A 53 -1.83 -10.97 -16.23
C GLY A 53 -2.76 -9.76 -16.12
N LEU A 54 -3.77 -9.80 -15.26
CA LEU A 54 -4.65 -8.65 -15.00
C LEU A 54 -3.99 -7.64 -14.06
N LEU A 55 -3.84 -6.40 -14.53
CA LEU A 55 -3.31 -5.28 -13.76
C LEU A 55 -4.38 -4.22 -13.51
N TYR A 56 -4.31 -3.57 -12.36
CA TYR A 56 -5.19 -2.46 -11.99
C TYR A 56 -4.39 -1.20 -11.67
N LEU A 57 -4.71 -0.09 -12.34
CA LEU A 57 -4.25 1.24 -11.98
C LEU A 57 -5.25 1.88 -11.00
N PRO A 58 -4.82 2.30 -9.80
CA PRO A 58 -5.70 2.75 -8.72
C PRO A 58 -6.00 4.26 -8.69
N TYR A 59 -5.91 4.97 -9.82
CA TYR A 59 -5.98 6.44 -9.85
C TYR A 59 -7.42 6.98 -9.98
N LEU A 60 -8.34 6.51 -9.13
CA LEU A 60 -9.78 6.83 -9.23
C LEU A 60 -10.12 8.31 -9.02
N THR A 61 -9.28 9.04 -8.29
CA THR A 61 -9.48 10.45 -7.92
C THR A 61 -8.34 11.34 -8.43
N GLY A 62 -7.69 10.91 -9.52
CA GLY A 62 -6.35 11.38 -9.87
C GLY A 62 -5.30 10.75 -8.96
N GLU A 63 -4.08 11.25 -9.02
CA GLU A 63 -2.98 10.78 -8.17
C GLU A 63 -2.07 11.93 -7.70
N ARG A 64 -1.36 11.66 -6.60
CA ARG A 64 -0.34 12.55 -6.03
C ARG A 64 1.06 11.95 -6.15
N THR A 65 1.25 10.72 -5.67
CA THR A 65 2.55 10.02 -5.72
C THR A 65 2.36 8.68 -6.43
N PRO A 66 3.25 8.31 -7.38
CA PRO A 66 4.42 9.04 -7.87
C PRO A 66 4.06 10.11 -8.92
N TYR A 67 2.84 10.10 -9.44
CA TYR A 67 2.40 10.96 -10.53
C TYR A 67 1.47 12.07 -9.98
N PRO A 68 1.94 13.33 -9.88
CA PRO A 68 1.10 14.44 -9.45
C PRO A 68 0.18 14.85 -10.60
N ASP A 69 -0.84 14.04 -10.85
CA ASP A 69 -1.69 14.12 -12.01
C ASP A 69 -3.18 14.03 -11.61
N PRO A 70 -3.92 15.15 -11.61
CA PRO A 70 -5.35 15.15 -11.29
C PRO A 70 -6.20 14.51 -12.39
N LEU A 71 -5.66 14.33 -13.60
CA LEU A 71 -6.37 13.77 -14.74
C LEU A 71 -6.20 12.25 -14.85
N ALA A 72 -5.27 11.66 -14.09
CA ALA A 72 -5.13 10.21 -14.01
C ALA A 72 -6.47 9.52 -13.68
N ARG A 73 -6.68 8.33 -14.26
CA ARG A 73 -7.90 7.53 -14.07
C ARG A 73 -7.57 6.10 -13.66
N GLY A 74 -8.51 5.46 -12.98
CA GLY A 74 -8.44 4.03 -12.72
C GLY A 74 -8.58 3.23 -14.02
N ALA A 75 -7.86 2.11 -14.12
CA ALA A 75 -7.90 1.25 -15.30
C ALA A 75 -7.67 -0.22 -14.94
N PHE A 76 -8.39 -1.13 -15.59
CA PHE A 76 -8.01 -2.54 -15.65
C PHE A 76 -7.35 -2.79 -17.00
N VAL A 77 -6.19 -3.42 -17.00
CA VAL A 77 -5.40 -3.72 -18.21
C VAL A 77 -5.11 -5.21 -18.24
N GLY A 78 -5.35 -5.86 -19.39
CA GLY A 78 -5.11 -7.30 -19.56
C GLY A 78 -6.34 -8.19 -19.37
N LEU A 79 -7.56 -7.64 -19.39
CA LEU A 79 -8.78 -8.44 -19.29
C LEU A 79 -8.90 -9.50 -20.40
N THR A 80 -9.44 -10.66 -20.02
CA THR A 80 -9.72 -11.82 -20.88
C THR A 80 -10.93 -12.56 -20.29
N VAL A 81 -11.55 -13.45 -21.06
CA VAL A 81 -12.72 -14.24 -20.61
C VAL A 81 -12.43 -15.19 -19.44
N ARG A 82 -11.17 -15.41 -19.07
CA ARG A 82 -10.79 -16.24 -17.92
C ARG A 82 -10.93 -15.50 -16.59
N HIS A 83 -10.89 -14.17 -16.62
CA HIS A 83 -10.94 -13.37 -15.41
C HIS A 83 -12.37 -13.31 -14.86
N SER A 84 -12.48 -13.61 -13.59
CA SER A 84 -13.73 -13.60 -12.80
C SER A 84 -13.66 -12.53 -11.71
N LEU A 85 -14.76 -12.31 -10.99
CA LEU A 85 -14.82 -11.34 -9.88
C LEU A 85 -13.66 -11.49 -8.86
N PRO A 86 -13.25 -12.71 -8.46
CA PRO A 86 -12.04 -12.91 -7.64
C PRO A 86 -10.76 -12.34 -8.26
N HIS A 87 -10.56 -12.46 -9.58
CA HIS A 87 -9.38 -11.93 -10.26
C HIS A 87 -9.37 -10.41 -10.23
N LEU A 88 -10.51 -9.78 -10.52
CA LEU A 88 -10.63 -8.32 -10.46
C LEU A 88 -10.42 -7.82 -9.02
N THR A 89 -10.97 -8.53 -8.03
CA THR A 89 -10.80 -8.20 -6.60
C THR A 89 -9.33 -8.26 -6.22
N ARG A 90 -8.63 -9.36 -6.54
CA ARG A 90 -7.20 -9.51 -6.23
C ARG A 90 -6.36 -8.46 -6.98
N ALA A 91 -6.66 -8.20 -8.25
CA ALA A 91 -5.98 -7.18 -9.05
C ALA A 91 -6.11 -5.78 -8.42
N VAL A 92 -7.24 -5.44 -7.80
CA VAL A 92 -7.37 -4.17 -7.05
C VAL A 92 -6.39 -4.10 -5.88
N LEU A 93 -6.24 -5.19 -5.10
CA LEU A 93 -5.30 -5.24 -3.98
C LEU A 93 -3.85 -5.14 -4.45
N GLU A 94 -3.50 -5.88 -5.51
CA GLU A 94 -2.17 -5.90 -6.12
C GLU A 94 -1.83 -4.54 -6.75
N GLY A 95 -2.77 -3.93 -7.47
CA GLY A 95 -2.60 -2.59 -8.06
C GLY A 95 -2.36 -1.50 -7.03
N VAL A 96 -3.09 -1.53 -5.91
CA VAL A 96 -2.82 -0.62 -4.79
C VAL A 96 -1.44 -0.87 -4.19
N ALA A 97 -1.05 -2.14 -4.00
CA ALA A 97 0.26 -2.48 -3.49
C ALA A 97 1.40 -2.06 -4.42
N PHE A 98 1.23 -2.17 -5.75
CA PHE A 98 2.19 -1.65 -6.73
C PHE A 98 2.30 -0.11 -6.68
N GLY A 99 1.18 0.60 -6.57
CA GLY A 99 1.22 2.07 -6.40
C GLY A 99 1.89 2.50 -5.08
N LEU A 100 1.69 1.75 -4.00
CA LEU A 100 2.45 1.96 -2.76
C LEU A 100 3.93 1.61 -2.93
N ARG A 101 4.27 0.61 -3.75
CA ARG A 101 5.65 0.24 -4.07
C ARG A 101 6.38 1.37 -4.79
N ASP A 102 5.72 2.10 -5.68
CA ASP A 102 6.34 3.30 -6.29
C ASP A 102 6.79 4.30 -5.22
N SER A 103 5.96 4.54 -4.20
CA SER A 103 6.34 5.40 -3.07
C SER A 103 7.47 4.78 -2.24
N PHE A 104 7.43 3.47 -2.02
CA PHE A 104 8.43 2.72 -1.28
C PHE A 104 9.82 2.79 -1.93
N GLU A 105 9.92 2.57 -3.25
CA GLU A 105 11.19 2.66 -3.98
C GLU A 105 11.74 4.09 -4.02
N LEU A 106 10.87 5.10 -4.17
CA LEU A 106 11.27 6.50 -4.06
C LEU A 106 11.86 6.83 -2.69
N ILE A 107 11.25 6.33 -1.60
CA ILE A 107 11.73 6.54 -0.23
C ILE A 107 13.06 5.81 -0.01
N LYS A 108 13.20 4.56 -0.45
CA LYS A 108 14.45 3.79 -0.35
C LYS A 108 15.60 4.51 -1.06
N SER A 109 15.35 4.96 -2.28
CA SER A 109 16.34 5.68 -3.10
C SER A 109 16.73 7.02 -2.47
N ALA A 110 15.74 7.86 -2.10
CA ALA A 110 16.01 9.18 -1.54
C ALA A 110 16.67 9.13 -0.15
N GLY A 111 16.22 8.21 0.70
CA GLY A 111 16.78 8.02 2.04
C GLY A 111 18.10 7.25 2.05
N LYS A 112 18.46 6.57 0.95
CA LYS A 112 19.57 5.61 0.87
C LYS A 112 19.50 4.55 1.98
N VAL A 113 18.30 4.02 2.21
CA VAL A 113 18.00 3.07 3.28
C VAL A 113 17.65 1.69 2.74
N ASP A 114 18.20 0.67 3.36
CA ASP A 114 17.76 -0.72 3.19
C ASP A 114 16.60 -1.00 4.14
N VAL A 115 15.38 -1.08 3.61
CA VAL A 115 14.17 -1.31 4.41
C VAL A 115 13.86 -2.80 4.48
N ARG A 116 14.12 -3.41 5.63
CA ARG A 116 13.91 -4.84 5.86
C ARG A 116 12.57 -5.20 6.51
N GLN A 117 11.94 -4.21 7.15
CA GLN A 117 10.68 -4.38 7.87
C GLN A 117 9.78 -3.17 7.67
N VAL A 118 8.51 -3.42 7.36
CA VAL A 118 7.47 -2.43 7.14
C VAL A 118 6.38 -2.61 8.19
N ARG A 119 6.08 -1.54 8.93
CA ARG A 119 4.97 -1.53 9.90
C ARG A 119 3.70 -1.10 9.21
N VAL A 120 2.66 -1.93 9.27
CA VAL A 120 1.35 -1.64 8.65
C VAL A 120 0.28 -1.39 9.69
N ALA A 121 -0.58 -0.42 9.40
CA ALA A 121 -1.74 -0.05 10.21
C ALA A 121 -2.94 0.28 9.31
N GLY A 122 -4.11 0.45 9.92
CA GLY A 122 -5.35 0.79 9.23
C GLY A 122 -6.15 -0.43 8.74
N GLY A 123 -7.26 -0.18 8.04
CA GLY A 123 -8.22 -1.21 7.65
C GLY A 123 -7.63 -2.33 6.78
N GLY A 124 -6.71 -1.99 5.87
CA GLY A 124 -6.05 -2.98 5.01
C GLY A 124 -5.18 -3.98 5.77
N ALA A 125 -4.63 -3.58 6.94
CA ALA A 125 -3.82 -4.45 7.79
C ALA A 125 -4.61 -5.64 8.38
N LYS A 126 -5.95 -5.53 8.44
CA LYS A 126 -6.81 -6.60 8.98
C LYS A 126 -6.90 -7.80 8.04
N SER A 127 -6.73 -7.60 6.73
CA SER A 127 -6.79 -8.67 5.73
C SER A 127 -5.48 -9.46 5.68
N PRO A 128 -5.47 -10.77 5.98
CA PRO A 128 -4.28 -11.61 5.81
C PRO A 128 -3.79 -11.64 4.37
N LEU A 129 -4.72 -11.74 3.40
CA LEU A 129 -4.40 -11.72 1.98
C LEU A 129 -3.65 -10.44 1.59
N TRP A 130 -4.16 -9.27 2.00
CA TRP A 130 -3.55 -8.01 1.60
C TRP A 130 -2.19 -7.78 2.27
N ARG A 131 -2.02 -8.23 3.53
CA ARG A 131 -0.72 -8.25 4.19
C ARG A 131 0.30 -9.10 3.43
N GLN A 132 -0.10 -10.29 2.96
CA GLN A 132 0.79 -11.15 2.17
C GLN A 132 1.16 -10.50 0.84
N ILE A 133 0.18 -9.95 0.11
CA ILE A 133 0.42 -9.23 -1.16
C ILE A 133 1.42 -8.08 -0.96
N LEU A 134 1.25 -7.27 0.09
CA LEU A 134 2.17 -6.17 0.37
C LEU A 134 3.59 -6.69 0.71
N ALA A 135 3.71 -7.81 1.43
CA ALA A 135 5.01 -8.38 1.79
C ALA A 135 5.75 -8.86 0.57
N ASP A 136 5.04 -9.60 -0.28
CA ASP A 136 5.61 -10.14 -1.51
C ASP A 136 5.98 -9.03 -2.50
N ILE A 137 5.16 -7.97 -2.62
CA ILE A 137 5.42 -6.86 -3.53
C ILE A 137 6.56 -5.96 -3.03
N PHE A 138 6.65 -5.69 -1.72
CA PHE A 138 7.74 -4.87 -1.16
C PHE A 138 9.05 -5.65 -0.96
N ASP A 139 8.99 -6.97 -1.03
CA ASP A 139 10.09 -7.87 -0.65
C ASP A 139 10.65 -7.52 0.74
N ALA A 140 9.74 -7.36 1.70
CA ALA A 140 10.07 -6.95 3.06
C ALA A 140 9.10 -7.58 4.07
N GLU A 141 9.58 -7.84 5.29
CA GLU A 141 8.72 -8.32 6.38
C GLU A 141 7.66 -7.26 6.70
N LEU A 142 6.39 -7.64 6.69
CA LEU A 142 5.31 -6.80 7.19
C LEU A 142 4.93 -7.18 8.62
N VAL A 143 4.91 -6.17 9.49
CA VAL A 143 4.54 -6.36 10.89
C VAL A 143 3.37 -5.47 11.29
N THR A 144 2.51 -5.99 12.15
CA THR A 144 1.52 -5.19 12.89
C THR A 144 2.06 -4.88 14.29
N VAL A 145 1.59 -3.79 14.87
CA VAL A 145 1.97 -3.38 16.23
C VAL A 145 0.75 -3.35 17.15
N ASN A 146 0.99 -3.26 18.46
CA ASN A 146 -0.01 -3.20 19.52
C ASN A 146 -0.83 -1.88 19.57
N THR A 147 -0.85 -1.08 18.50
CA THR A 147 -1.62 0.16 18.41
C THR A 147 -2.18 0.36 17.01
N THR A 148 -3.44 0.78 16.93
CA THR A 148 -4.11 1.17 15.67
C THR A 148 -4.17 2.68 15.49
N GLU A 149 -4.10 3.45 16.58
CA GLU A 149 -4.21 4.91 16.61
C GLU A 149 -2.81 5.57 16.59
N GLY A 150 -2.04 5.32 15.54
CA GLY A 150 -0.62 5.69 15.48
C GLY A 150 -0.34 7.18 15.74
N ALA A 151 -1.15 8.08 15.18
CA ALA A 151 -0.95 9.53 15.34
C ALA A 151 -1.24 10.01 16.78
N ALA A 152 -2.38 9.61 17.33
CA ALA A 152 -2.77 9.97 18.70
C ALA A 152 -1.78 9.38 19.72
N TYR A 153 -1.37 8.12 19.51
CA TYR A 153 -0.41 7.47 20.41
C TYR A 153 0.98 8.09 20.29
N GLY A 154 1.44 8.40 19.08
CA GLY A 154 2.70 9.14 18.88
C GLY A 154 2.71 10.50 19.58
N ALA A 155 1.62 11.25 19.53
CA ALA A 155 1.49 12.52 20.24
C ALA A 155 1.56 12.33 21.77
N ALA A 156 0.93 11.30 22.31
CA ALA A 156 1.01 10.97 23.74
C ALA A 156 2.44 10.59 24.17
N LEU A 157 3.18 9.83 23.36
CA LEU A 157 4.58 9.49 23.63
C LEU A 157 5.47 10.74 23.63
N LEU A 158 5.28 11.64 22.66
CA LEU A 158 5.99 12.93 22.61
C LEU A 158 5.71 13.79 23.85
N ALA A 159 4.44 13.86 24.27
CA ALA A 159 4.06 14.57 25.49
C ALA A 159 4.70 13.95 26.74
N GLY A 160 4.77 12.62 26.82
CA GLY A 160 5.43 11.92 27.92
C GLY A 160 6.93 12.18 27.99
N VAL A 161 7.61 12.28 26.83
CA VAL A 161 9.02 12.71 26.77
C VAL A 161 9.17 14.15 27.23
N GLY A 162 8.32 15.07 26.74
CA GLY A 162 8.32 16.47 27.18
C GLY A 162 8.05 16.65 28.68
N ALA A 163 7.28 15.74 29.28
CA ALA A 163 6.98 15.69 30.71
C ALA A 163 8.05 14.95 31.55
N GLY A 164 9.11 14.42 30.93
CA GLY A 164 10.19 13.70 31.61
C GLY A 164 9.85 12.26 32.05
N ILE A 165 8.73 11.68 31.58
CA ILE A 165 8.37 10.27 31.86
C ILE A 165 9.37 9.32 31.20
N TRP A 166 9.85 9.69 30.01
CA TRP A 166 10.92 9.00 29.30
C TRP A 166 12.02 10.00 28.91
N PRO A 167 13.28 9.56 28.85
CA PRO A 167 14.41 10.44 28.51
C PRO A 167 14.39 10.89 27.05
N ASP A 168 13.88 10.05 26.14
CA ASP A 168 13.80 10.31 24.71
C ASP A 168 12.71 9.46 24.04
N VAL A 169 12.40 9.78 22.78
CA VAL A 169 11.36 9.10 21.99
C VAL A 169 11.71 7.64 21.69
N ASP A 170 12.99 7.30 21.54
CA ASP A 170 13.38 5.91 21.29
C ASP A 170 13.17 5.04 22.54
N ALA A 171 13.44 5.58 23.73
CA ALA A 171 13.19 4.93 25.00
C ALA A 171 11.69 4.75 25.26
N ALA A 172 10.89 5.77 24.93
CA ALA A 172 9.43 5.67 25.00
C ALA A 172 8.91 4.56 24.08
N THR A 173 9.28 4.59 22.79
CA THR A 173 8.80 3.61 21.79
C THR A 173 9.29 2.19 22.07
N ARG A 174 10.53 1.97 22.52
CA ARG A 174 11.03 0.64 22.92
C ARG A 174 10.23 0.01 24.05
N ARG A 175 9.70 0.83 24.96
CA ARG A 175 8.94 0.35 26.13
C ARG A 175 7.45 0.11 25.83
N THR A 176 6.92 0.69 24.76
CA THR A 176 5.48 0.75 24.54
C THR A 176 5.01 0.15 23.22
N ILE A 177 5.87 0.08 22.21
CA ILE A 177 5.55 -0.46 20.89
C ILE A 177 6.09 -1.88 20.77
N HIS A 178 5.18 -2.82 20.54
CA HIS A 178 5.49 -4.23 20.38
C HIS A 178 4.90 -4.75 19.08
N VAL A 179 5.66 -5.58 18.37
CA VAL A 179 5.17 -6.33 17.23
C VAL A 179 4.15 -7.37 17.73
N THR A 180 2.98 -7.40 17.10
CA THR A 180 1.87 -8.30 17.45
C THR A 180 1.57 -9.35 16.37
N GLY A 181 2.15 -9.18 15.19
CA GLY A 181 1.99 -10.09 14.07
C GLY A 181 3.05 -9.80 13.01
N SER A 182 3.41 -10.83 12.24
CA SER A 182 4.39 -10.75 11.16
C SER A 182 3.90 -11.52 9.94
N THR A 183 4.34 -11.10 8.77
CA THR A 183 4.06 -11.71 7.46
C THR A 183 5.33 -11.55 6.62
N LEU A 184 5.95 -12.68 6.28
CA LEU A 184 7.19 -12.72 5.51
C LEU A 184 6.88 -12.80 4.01
N PRO A 185 7.71 -12.19 3.15
CA PRO A 185 7.62 -12.37 1.71
C PRO A 185 7.85 -13.84 1.34
N GLN A 186 7.11 -14.31 0.33
CA GLN A 186 7.25 -15.64 -0.24
C GLN A 186 8.02 -15.56 -1.55
N SER A 187 9.22 -16.13 -1.60
CA SER A 187 10.15 -15.98 -2.75
C SER A 187 9.51 -16.23 -4.13
N PRO A 188 8.68 -17.28 -4.34
CA PRO A 188 8.03 -17.47 -5.64
C PRO A 188 7.08 -16.34 -6.03
N ALA A 189 6.36 -15.76 -5.07
CA ALA A 189 5.45 -14.64 -5.31
C ALA A 189 6.22 -13.33 -5.57
N VAL A 190 7.34 -13.10 -4.87
CA VAL A 190 8.21 -11.93 -5.09
C VAL A 190 8.68 -11.87 -6.55
N GLU A 191 9.18 -12.98 -7.10
CA GLU A 191 9.65 -13.04 -8.49
C GLU A 191 8.52 -12.82 -9.51
N ILE A 192 7.30 -13.29 -9.20
CA ILE A 192 6.12 -13.03 -10.03
C ILE A 192 5.78 -11.54 -9.99
N TYR A 193 5.67 -10.97 -8.79
CA TYR A 193 5.31 -9.57 -8.62
C TYR A 193 6.35 -8.62 -9.17
N GLU A 194 7.64 -8.96 -9.11
CA GLU A 194 8.69 -8.16 -9.72
C GLU A 194 8.47 -8.00 -11.23
N ARG A 195 8.20 -9.10 -11.94
CA ARG A 195 7.91 -9.05 -13.38
C ARG A 195 6.67 -8.21 -13.69
N HIS A 196 5.61 -8.36 -12.91
CA HIS A 196 4.38 -7.58 -13.09
C HIS A 196 4.57 -6.11 -12.73
N TYR A 197 5.38 -5.79 -11.73
CA TYR A 197 5.69 -4.42 -11.33
C TYR A 197 6.40 -3.64 -12.45
N GLN A 198 7.33 -4.28 -13.17
CA GLN A 198 7.97 -3.65 -14.32
C GLN A 198 6.97 -3.31 -15.44
N VAL A 199 5.97 -4.17 -15.68
CA VAL A 199 4.88 -3.87 -16.62
C VAL A 199 3.98 -2.76 -16.08
N TYR A 200 3.57 -2.84 -14.81
CA TYR A 200 2.73 -1.85 -14.13
C TYR A 200 3.31 -0.44 -14.24
N ARG A 201 4.61 -0.27 -14.01
CA ARG A 201 5.31 1.02 -14.13
C ARG A 201 5.25 1.62 -15.54
N GLY A 202 5.13 0.79 -16.57
CA GLY A 202 4.97 1.22 -17.96
C GLY A 202 3.55 1.66 -18.31
N LEU A 203 2.54 1.28 -17.51
CA LEU A 203 1.14 1.54 -17.85
C LEU A 203 0.76 3.02 -17.72
N TYR A 204 1.16 3.70 -16.65
CA TYR A 204 0.83 5.12 -16.48
C TYR A 204 1.31 6.00 -17.65
N PRO A 205 2.61 5.99 -18.03
CA PRO A 205 3.05 6.83 -19.15
C PRO A 205 2.40 6.44 -20.48
N ALA A 206 2.06 5.16 -20.69
CA ALA A 206 1.35 4.72 -21.89
C ALA A 206 -0.11 5.21 -21.94
N LEU A 207 -0.80 5.27 -20.79
CA LEU A 207 -2.21 5.67 -20.71
C LEU A 207 -2.41 7.17 -20.48
N LYS A 208 -1.37 7.91 -20.07
CA LYS A 208 -1.46 9.35 -19.80
C LYS A 208 -2.12 10.15 -20.95
N PRO A 209 -1.75 9.98 -22.23
CA PRO A 209 -2.41 10.73 -23.31
C PRO A 209 -3.92 10.47 -23.40
N ALA A 210 -4.35 9.24 -23.10
CA ALA A 210 -5.76 8.88 -23.07
C ALA A 210 -6.48 9.50 -21.86
N PHE A 211 -5.82 9.55 -20.70
CA PHE A 211 -6.36 10.24 -19.52
C PHE A 211 -6.58 11.74 -19.77
N ASP A 212 -5.60 12.39 -20.38
CA ASP A 212 -5.72 13.81 -20.77
C ASP A 212 -6.89 14.02 -21.75
N ALA A 213 -7.02 13.13 -22.75
CA ALA A 213 -8.06 13.23 -23.78
C ALA A 213 -9.48 12.95 -23.29
N VAL A 214 -9.66 12.11 -22.27
CA VAL A 214 -10.98 11.81 -21.67
C VAL A 214 -11.40 12.87 -20.65
N ALA A 215 -10.45 13.62 -20.10
CA ALA A 215 -10.72 14.67 -19.13
C ALA A 215 -11.03 16.05 -19.74
N GLY A 216 -10.65 16.26 -21.01
CA GLY A 216 -11.03 17.45 -21.81
C GLY A 216 -12.38 17.29 -22.48
#